data_AF-A0A9K3H7Q9-F1
#
_entry.id   AF-A0A9K3H7Q9-F1
#
_cell.length_a   1.000
_cell.length_b   1.000
_cell.length_c   1.000
_cell.angle_alpha   90.00
_cell.angle_beta   90.00
_cell.angle_gamma   90.00
#
_symmetry.space_group_name_H-M   'P 1'
#
loop_
_entity.id
_entity.type
_entity.pdbx_description
1 polymer ?
#
loop_
_entity_poly.entity_id
_entity_poly.type
_entity_poly.pdbx_seq_one_letter_code
_entity_poly.pdbx_strand_id
1 'polypeptide(L)'
;MYRAEKMMISLLQQAIKEDIFILLQHDKTAKSIWDALKVKFEGNENMIKSKKALLKKEFDLFSSLPGEDTKKLIERYCHLVRSLSMLGVEKGREEWVDKLADALPQKKWGTYLMILKNTGVYDGLTISQFIEKIKSQDLEQ
;
A
#
# COMPACT_ATOMS: atom_id res chain seq x y z
N MET A 1 36.58 21.89 12.30
CA MET A 1 35.52 21.17 11.55
C MET A 1 36.18 20.29 10.51
N TYR A 2 35.90 18.99 10.58
CA TYR A 2 36.72 17.91 10.03
C TYR A 2 36.59 17.82 8.49
N ARG A 3 37.70 17.53 7.79
CA ARG A 3 37.77 17.33 6.32
C ARG A 3 36.65 16.43 5.76
N ALA A 4 36.26 15.42 6.52
CA ALA A 4 35.18 14.49 6.20
C ALA A 4 33.80 15.18 6.09
N GLU A 5 33.52 16.17 6.94
CA GLU A 5 32.25 16.91 6.93
C GLU A 5 32.11 17.74 5.65
N LYS A 6 33.18 18.45 5.25
CA LYS A 6 33.20 19.21 3.99
C LYS A 6 33.04 18.30 2.77
N MET A 7 33.65 17.11 2.80
CA MET A 7 33.52 16.13 1.72
C MET A 7 32.09 15.59 1.61
N MET A 8 31.45 15.24 2.74
CA MET A 8 30.06 14.79 2.74
C MET A 8 29.10 15.86 2.23
N ILE A 9 29.28 17.13 2.62
CA ILE A 9 28.47 18.24 2.11
C ILE A 9 28.62 18.36 0.59
N SER A 10 29.86 18.34 0.08
CA SER A 10 30.13 18.43 -1.37
C SER A 10 29.51 17.27 -2.15
N LEU A 11 29.55 16.04 -1.61
CA LEU A 11 28.95 14.88 -2.25
C LEU A 11 27.42 14.98 -2.30
N LEU A 12 26.79 15.40 -1.20
CA LEU A 12 25.35 15.63 -1.16
C LEU A 12 24.93 16.73 -2.14
N GLN A 13 25.65 17.85 -2.17
CA GLN A 13 25.38 18.96 -3.10
C GLN A 13 25.48 18.55 -4.56
N GLN A 14 26.46 17.72 -4.93
CA GLN A 14 26.60 17.22 -6.31
C GLN A 14 25.54 16.18 -6.69
N ALA A 15 25.01 15.44 -5.72
CA ALA A 15 24.01 14.39 -5.96
C ALA A 15 22.57 14.92 -6.12
N ILE A 16 22.31 16.17 -5.74
CA ILE A 16 20.98 16.78 -5.69
C ILE A 16 20.92 17.92 -6.69
N LYS A 17 19.80 18.05 -7.41
CA LYS A 17 19.59 19.23 -8.26
C LYS A 17 19.55 20.51 -7.42
N GLU A 18 20.15 21.57 -7.95
CA GLU A 18 20.36 22.82 -7.23
C GLU A 18 19.04 23.47 -6.75
N ASP A 19 17.97 23.39 -7.55
CA ASP A 19 16.61 23.83 -7.22
C ASP A 19 16.03 23.10 -5.99
N ILE A 20 16.29 21.80 -5.87
CA ILE A 20 15.86 20.99 -4.72
C ILE A 20 16.66 21.38 -3.49
N PHE A 21 17.97 21.61 -3.65
CA PHE A 21 18.90 21.94 -2.56
C PHE A 21 18.58 23.30 -1.93
N ILE A 22 18.32 24.34 -2.73
CA ILE A 22 17.96 25.69 -2.26
C ILE A 22 16.68 25.67 -1.42
N LEU A 23 15.75 24.77 -1.73
CA LEU A 23 14.47 24.62 -1.03
C LEU A 23 14.56 23.76 0.25
N LEU A 24 15.73 23.23 0.63
CA LEU A 24 15.91 22.48 1.87
C LEU A 24 16.20 23.44 3.03
N GLN A 25 15.47 23.32 4.13
CA GLN A 25 15.84 23.99 5.38
C GLN A 25 16.94 23.19 6.07
N HIS A 26 18.17 23.71 6.07
CA HIS A 26 19.33 23.03 6.66
C HIS A 26 20.32 24.01 7.33
N ASP A 27 21.07 23.53 8.32
CA ASP A 27 22.06 24.30 9.08
C ASP A 27 23.50 24.14 8.53
N LYS A 28 23.64 23.80 7.25
CA LYS A 28 24.92 23.64 6.52
C LYS A 28 25.84 22.54 7.08
N THR A 29 25.30 21.61 7.87
CA THR A 29 25.99 20.38 8.26
C THR A 29 25.54 19.23 7.35
N ALA A 30 26.44 18.26 7.09
CA ALA A 30 26.10 17.08 6.28
C ALA A 30 24.86 16.35 6.82
N LYS A 31 24.77 16.23 8.15
CA LYS A 31 23.64 15.61 8.84
C LYS A 31 22.34 16.39 8.62
N SER A 32 22.35 17.71 8.80
CA SER A 32 21.14 18.53 8.59
C SER A 32 20.65 18.50 7.14
N ILE A 33 21.56 18.50 6.17
CA ILE A 33 21.21 18.34 4.74
C ILE A 33 20.57 16.97 4.50
N TRP A 34 21.18 15.90 5.04
CA TRP A 34 20.65 14.54 4.92
C TRP A 34 19.28 14.36 5.59
N ASP A 35 19.10 14.91 6.79
CA ASP A 35 17.83 14.85 7.53
C ASP A 35 16.75 15.66 6.79
N ALA A 36 17.07 16.84 6.23
CA ALA A 36 16.15 17.63 5.43
C ALA A 36 15.74 16.90 4.14
N LEU A 37 16.68 16.20 3.49
CA LEU A 37 16.38 15.35 2.33
C LEU A 37 15.44 14.20 2.69
N LYS A 38 15.71 13.50 3.80
CA LYS A 38 14.81 12.46 4.30
C LYS A 38 13.42 13.01 4.52
N VAL A 39 13.29 14.13 5.24
CA VAL A 39 11.99 14.76 5.50
C VAL A 39 11.28 15.15 4.19
N LYS A 40 12.00 15.70 3.21
CA LYS A 40 11.42 16.16 1.93
C LYS A 40 11.00 15.02 1.01
N PHE A 41 11.74 13.91 0.98
CA PHE A 41 11.53 12.82 0.02
C PHE A 41 10.91 11.56 0.60
N GLU A 42 11.26 11.18 1.82
CA GLU A 42 10.62 10.06 2.54
C GLU A 42 9.35 10.54 3.30
N GLY A 43 9.24 11.85 3.55
CA GLY A 43 8.24 12.44 4.42
C GLY A 43 8.71 12.46 5.87
N ASN A 44 8.13 13.33 6.71
CA ASN A 44 8.31 13.22 8.16
C ASN A 44 7.71 11.88 8.62
N GLU A 45 8.32 11.17 9.58
CA GLU A 45 7.81 9.89 10.11
C GLU A 45 6.32 9.96 10.47
N ASN A 46 5.87 11.13 10.95
CA ASN A 46 4.47 11.40 11.27
C ASN A 46 3.56 11.31 10.03
N MET A 47 4.03 11.74 8.86
CA MET A 47 3.30 11.63 7.60
C MET A 47 3.21 10.17 7.13
N ILE A 48 4.28 9.39 7.29
CA ILE A 48 4.27 7.94 7.01
C ILE A 48 3.30 7.22 7.96
N LYS A 49 3.37 7.53 9.26
CA LYS A 49 2.45 6.99 10.28
C LYS A 49 1.00 7.34 9.96
N SER A 50 0.71 8.59 9.60
CA SER A 50 -0.63 9.03 9.21
C SER A 50 -1.13 8.36 7.95
N LYS A 51 -0.29 8.22 6.91
CA LYS A 51 -0.64 7.46 5.69
C LYS A 51 -0.93 5.99 5.99
N LYS A 52 -0.11 5.36 6.84
CA LYS A 52 -0.30 3.97 7.29
C LYS A 52 -1.62 3.83 8.06
N ALA A 53 -1.95 4.77 8.94
CA ALA A 53 -3.22 4.78 9.67
C ALA A 53 -4.42 4.96 8.74
N LEU A 54 -4.33 5.85 7.75
CA LEU A 54 -5.38 6.07 6.76
C LEU A 54 -5.64 4.81 5.93
N LEU A 55 -4.59 4.17 5.41
CA LEU A 55 -4.71 2.95 4.60
C LEU A 55 -5.23 1.77 5.41
N LYS A 56 -4.86 1.65 6.70
CA LYS A 56 -5.46 0.65 7.59
C LYS A 56 -6.96 0.87 7.75
N LYS A 57 -7.38 2.12 7.97
CA LYS A 57 -8.80 2.46 8.06
C LYS A 57 -9.53 2.21 6.73
N GLU A 58 -8.91 2.52 5.60
CA GLU A 58 -9.45 2.21 4.28
C GLU A 58 -9.62 0.72 4.07
N PHE A 59 -8.66 -0.10 4.52
CA PHE A 59 -8.77 -1.56 4.53
C PHE A 59 -9.93 -2.04 5.39
N ASP A 60 -10.04 -1.57 6.62
CA ASP A 60 -11.09 -1.99 7.54
C ASP A 60 -12.49 -1.65 6.98
N LEU A 61 -12.62 -0.49 6.34
CA LEU A 61 -13.86 0.00 5.73
C LEU A 61 -14.06 -0.43 4.28
N PHE A 62 -13.14 -1.19 3.68
CA PHE A 62 -13.21 -1.53 2.27
C PHE A 62 -14.47 -2.36 1.98
N SER A 63 -15.24 -1.91 1.01
CA SER A 63 -16.46 -2.56 0.51
C SER A 63 -16.67 -2.26 -0.97
N SER A 64 -17.58 -3.01 -1.60
CA SER A 64 -18.12 -2.64 -2.92
C SER A 64 -18.83 -1.30 -2.87
N LEU A 65 -18.76 -0.55 -3.96
CA LEU A 65 -19.55 0.66 -4.17
C LEU A 65 -20.86 0.35 -4.91
N PRO A 66 -21.92 1.17 -4.78
CA PRO A 66 -23.16 0.98 -5.53
C PRO A 66 -22.92 1.01 -7.04
N GLY A 67 -23.34 -0.04 -7.74
CA GLY A 67 -23.17 -0.17 -9.20
C GLY A 67 -21.73 -0.43 -9.66
N GLU A 68 -20.83 -0.75 -8.73
CA GLU A 68 -19.47 -1.10 -9.06
C GLU A 68 -19.37 -2.50 -9.67
N ASP A 69 -18.61 -2.60 -10.76
CA ASP A 69 -18.27 -3.85 -11.40
C ASP A 69 -17.19 -4.62 -10.62
N THR A 70 -17.26 -5.96 -10.64
CA THR A 70 -16.32 -6.85 -9.93
C THR A 70 -14.87 -6.52 -10.27
N LYS A 71 -14.57 -6.26 -11.55
CA LYS A 71 -13.20 -5.97 -11.99
C LYS A 71 -12.66 -4.70 -11.35
N LYS A 72 -13.47 -3.63 -11.31
CA LYS A 72 -13.09 -2.35 -10.70
C LYS A 72 -12.86 -2.49 -9.19
N LEU A 73 -13.71 -3.27 -8.52
CA LEU A 73 -13.55 -3.58 -7.10
C LEU A 73 -12.21 -4.29 -6.83
N ILE A 74 -11.89 -5.33 -7.63
CA ILE A 74 -10.63 -6.06 -7.52
C ILE A 74 -9.44 -5.13 -7.80
N GLU A 75 -9.51 -4.27 -8.82
CA GLU A 75 -8.45 -3.30 -9.12
C GLU A 75 -8.19 -2.36 -7.94
N ARG A 76 -9.23 -1.77 -7.34
CA ARG A 76 -9.10 -0.95 -6.13
C ARG A 76 -8.48 -1.73 -4.97
N TYR A 77 -8.91 -2.97 -4.78
CA TYR A 77 -8.38 -3.82 -3.73
C TYR A 77 -6.89 -4.11 -3.94
N CYS A 78 -6.46 -4.46 -5.16
CA CYS A 78 -5.05 -4.67 -5.50
C CYS A 78 -4.20 -3.41 -5.25
N HIS A 79 -4.73 -2.23 -5.56
CA HIS A 79 -4.06 -0.96 -5.27
C HIS A 79 -3.89 -0.74 -3.75
N LEU A 80 -4.91 -1.07 -2.97
CA LEU A 80 -4.86 -0.98 -1.52
C LEU A 80 -3.84 -1.96 -0.91
N VAL A 81 -3.87 -3.23 -1.32
CA VAL A 81 -2.90 -4.26 -0.91
C VAL A 81 -1.48 -3.79 -1.21
N ARG A 82 -1.22 -3.31 -2.44
CA ARG A 82 0.11 -2.81 -2.82
C ARG A 82 0.54 -1.63 -1.94
N SER A 83 -0.36 -0.69 -1.68
CA SER A 83 -0.07 0.50 -0.87
C SER A 83 0.26 0.15 0.58
N LEU A 84 -0.46 -0.81 1.15
CA LEU A 84 -0.20 -1.34 2.50
C LEU A 84 1.14 -2.07 2.57
N SER A 85 1.44 -2.92 1.58
CA SER A 85 2.72 -3.63 1.50
C SER A 85 3.91 -2.68 1.36
N MET A 86 3.79 -1.62 0.54
CA MET A 86 4.84 -0.61 0.40
C MET A 86 5.15 0.14 1.70
N LEU A 87 4.19 0.26 2.63
CA LEU A 87 4.38 0.87 3.94
C LEU A 87 4.71 -0.15 5.06
N GLY A 88 5.06 -1.38 4.68
CA GLY A 88 5.39 -2.46 5.62
C GLY A 88 4.23 -2.77 6.58
N VAL A 89 2.99 -2.75 6.08
CA VAL A 89 1.85 -3.29 6.82
C VAL A 89 1.77 -4.78 6.50
N GLU A 90 2.17 -5.60 7.45
CA GLU A 90 1.99 -7.04 7.37
C GLU A 90 0.57 -7.41 7.82
N LYS A 91 -0.05 -8.33 7.08
CA LYS A 91 -1.33 -8.96 7.40
C LYS A 91 -1.29 -10.42 7.01
N GLY A 92 -2.04 -11.25 7.73
CA GLY A 92 -2.19 -12.67 7.43
C GLY A 92 -2.74 -12.90 6.02
N ARG A 93 -2.40 -14.06 5.43
CA ARG A 93 -2.95 -14.48 4.14
C ARG A 93 -4.49 -14.49 4.15
N GLU A 94 -5.05 -15.05 5.21
CA GLU A 94 -6.49 -15.15 5.44
C GLU A 94 -7.13 -13.77 5.55
N GLU A 95 -6.51 -12.81 6.26
CA GLU A 95 -7.04 -11.44 6.35
C GLU A 95 -7.24 -10.78 4.98
N TRP A 96 -6.34 -11.00 4.03
CA TRP A 96 -6.49 -10.46 2.67
C TRP A 96 -7.67 -11.12 1.94
N VAL A 97 -7.78 -12.44 2.04
CA VAL A 97 -8.86 -13.18 1.37
C VAL A 97 -10.22 -12.82 1.97
N ASP A 98 -10.34 -12.87 3.29
CA ASP A 98 -11.57 -12.55 4.02
C ASP A 98 -12.02 -11.12 3.73
N LYS A 99 -11.10 -10.15 3.76
CA LYS A 99 -11.46 -8.76 3.51
C LYS A 99 -12.01 -8.54 2.09
N LEU A 100 -11.45 -9.21 1.08
CA LEU A 100 -11.98 -9.14 -0.27
C LEU A 100 -13.32 -9.91 -0.39
N ALA A 101 -13.44 -11.08 0.23
CA ALA A 101 -14.67 -11.87 0.24
C ALA A 101 -15.85 -11.09 0.85
N ASP A 102 -15.62 -10.42 1.98
CA ASP A 102 -16.62 -9.60 2.66
C ASP A 102 -17.01 -8.35 1.86
N ALA A 103 -16.07 -7.81 1.08
CA ALA A 103 -16.30 -6.63 0.25
C ALA A 103 -17.10 -6.92 -1.02
N LEU A 104 -17.15 -8.18 -1.48
CA LEU A 104 -17.87 -8.56 -2.68
C LEU A 104 -19.39 -8.43 -2.49
N PRO A 105 -20.15 -7.97 -3.51
CA PRO A 105 -21.60 -7.86 -3.43
C PRO A 105 -22.27 -9.22 -3.16
N GLN A 106 -22.85 -9.39 -1.98
CA GLN A 106 -23.46 -10.66 -1.54
C GLN A 106 -24.57 -11.15 -2.47
N LYS A 107 -25.29 -10.24 -3.13
CA LYS A 107 -26.32 -10.60 -4.12
C LYS A 107 -25.77 -11.40 -5.32
N LYS A 108 -24.55 -11.10 -5.76
CA LYS A 108 -23.90 -11.78 -6.90
C LYS A 108 -23.01 -12.94 -6.43
N TRP A 109 -22.25 -12.71 -5.35
CA TRP A 109 -21.16 -13.60 -4.94
C TRP A 109 -21.48 -14.52 -3.78
N GLY A 110 -22.57 -14.29 -3.03
CA GLY A 110 -22.86 -15.01 -1.79
C GLY A 110 -22.89 -16.54 -1.94
N THR A 111 -23.58 -17.05 -2.95
CA THR A 111 -23.66 -18.50 -3.22
C THR A 111 -22.29 -19.09 -3.56
N TYR A 112 -21.51 -18.41 -4.41
CA TYR A 112 -20.19 -18.88 -4.80
C TYR A 112 -19.22 -18.92 -3.61
N LEU A 113 -19.20 -17.86 -2.80
CA LEU A 113 -18.37 -17.78 -1.59
C LEU A 113 -18.75 -18.87 -0.59
N MET A 114 -20.04 -19.17 -0.42
CA MET A 114 -20.51 -20.26 0.44
C MET A 114 -20.01 -21.63 -0.04
N ILE A 115 -20.08 -21.91 -1.34
CA ILE A 115 -19.56 -23.16 -1.93
C ILE A 115 -18.04 -23.25 -1.73
N LEU A 116 -17.31 -22.16 -1.95
CA LEU A 116 -15.87 -22.09 -1.75
C LEU A 116 -15.47 -22.42 -0.32
N LYS A 117 -16.18 -21.87 0.67
CA LYS A 117 -15.97 -22.15 2.09
C LYS A 117 -16.30 -23.60 2.46
N ASN A 118 -17.42 -24.14 1.96
CA ASN A 118 -17.84 -25.51 2.29
C ASN A 118 -16.98 -26.60 1.64
N THR A 119 -16.32 -26.29 0.52
CA THR A 119 -15.44 -27.25 -0.19
C THR A 119 -14.04 -27.34 0.42
N GLY A 120 -13.73 -26.51 1.44
CA GLY A 120 -12.39 -26.42 2.02
C GLY A 120 -11.34 -25.79 1.10
N VAL A 121 -11.71 -25.45 -0.14
CA VAL A 121 -10.83 -24.79 -1.12
C VAL A 121 -10.48 -23.38 -0.68
N TYR A 122 -11.35 -22.75 0.12
CA TYR A 122 -11.12 -21.43 0.71
C TYR A 122 -9.92 -21.42 1.67
N ASP A 123 -9.72 -22.52 2.40
CA ASP A 123 -8.70 -22.64 3.44
C ASP A 123 -7.31 -22.71 2.80
N GLY A 124 -6.49 -21.70 3.06
CA GLY A 124 -5.13 -21.61 2.55
C GLY A 124 -4.96 -20.87 1.21
N LEU A 125 -6.03 -20.35 0.60
CA LEU A 125 -5.90 -19.53 -0.61
C LEU A 125 -5.04 -18.30 -0.37
N THR A 126 -4.18 -17.99 -1.32
CA THR A 126 -3.58 -16.66 -1.41
C THR A 126 -4.56 -15.67 -2.05
N ILE A 127 -4.38 -14.38 -1.77
CA ILE A 127 -5.21 -13.33 -2.38
C ILE A 127 -5.20 -13.40 -3.91
N SER A 128 -4.07 -13.73 -4.52
CA SER A 128 -3.94 -13.88 -5.98
C SER A 128 -4.80 -15.03 -6.51
N GLN A 129 -4.73 -16.21 -5.87
CA GLN A 129 -5.54 -17.37 -6.26
C GLN A 129 -7.04 -17.11 -6.06
N PHE A 130 -7.40 -16.40 -4.98
CA PHE A 130 -8.77 -16.01 -4.74
C PHE A 130 -9.28 -15.06 -5.84
N ILE A 131 -8.49 -14.04 -6.21
CA ILE A 131 -8.81 -13.13 -7.32
C ILE A 131 -8.98 -13.87 -8.64
N GLU A 132 -8.12 -14.83 -8.95
CA GLU A 132 -8.24 -15.66 -10.16
C GLU A 132 -9.57 -16.42 -10.18
N LYS A 133 -9.95 -17.05 -9.06
CA LYS A 133 -11.23 -17.75 -8.93
C LYS A 133 -12.43 -16.82 -9.12
N ILE A 134 -12.41 -15.64 -8.50
CA ILE A 134 -13.47 -14.63 -8.69
C ILE A 134 -13.56 -14.25 -10.18
N LYS A 135 -12.43 -13.96 -10.83
CA LYS A 135 -12.42 -13.58 -12.26
C LYS A 135 -12.93 -14.70 -13.17
N SER A 136 -12.51 -15.94 -12.94
CA SER A 136 -13.00 -17.09 -13.71
C SER A 136 -14.51 -17.24 -13.58
N GLN A 137 -15.04 -17.15 -12.35
CA GLN A 137 -16.47 -17.25 -12.10
C GLN A 137 -17.27 -16.08 -12.69
N ASP A 138 -16.69 -14.87 -12.76
CA ASP A 138 -17.32 -13.68 -13.34
C ASP A 138 -17.45 -13.77 -14.86
N LEU A 139 -16.53 -14.49 -15.53
CA LEU A 139 -16.56 -14.74 -16.98
C LEU A 139 -17.54 -15.84 -17.39
N GLU A 140 -17.88 -16.75 -16.47
CA GLU A 140 -18.80 -17.88 -16.70
C GLU A 140 -20.28 -17.52 -16.50
N GLN A 141 -20.59 -16.33 -15.95
CA GLN A 141 -21.94 -15.82 -15.71
C GLN A 141 -22.39 -14.81 -16.76
#